data_AF-G3IN07-F1
#
_entry.id   AF-G3IN07-F1
#
_cell.length_a   1.000
_cell.length_b   1.000
_cell.length_c   1.000
_cell.angle_alpha   90.00
_cell.angle_beta   90.00
_cell.angle_gamma   90.00
#
_symmetry.space_group_name_H-M   'P 1'
#
loop_
_entity.id
_entity.type
_entity.pdbx_description
1 polymer ?
#
loop_
_entity_poly.entity_id
_entity_poly.type
_entity_poly.pdbx_seq_one_letter_code
_entity_poly.pdbx_strand_id
1 'polypeptide(L)'
;MDTNMMAPALPSEINRGDVQAVVYEEPMHWCSIVYYELNNHVGEAFQASSTSVLVDGYTDPSNNKNRFCLGLLSNINRNSTIENTRRHIGKGMNLASWLDPTEA
;
A
#
# COMPACT_ATOMS: atom_id res chain seq x y z
N MET A 1 -16.68 -10.06 -27.10
CA MET A 1 -16.61 -11.42 -26.52
C MET A 1 -16.70 -11.22 -25.04
N ASP A 2 -17.94 -11.27 -24.53
CA ASP A 2 -18.24 -10.91 -23.15
C ASP A 2 -17.92 -12.12 -22.27
N THR A 3 -16.78 -12.05 -21.59
CA THR A 3 -16.35 -13.07 -20.63
C THR A 3 -17.23 -12.95 -19.40
N ASN A 4 -18.34 -13.69 -19.44
CA ASN A 4 -19.26 -13.85 -18.34
C ASN A 4 -18.51 -14.51 -17.18
N MET A 5 -18.14 -13.73 -16.16
CA MET A 5 -17.49 -14.20 -14.93
C MET A 5 -18.51 -15.07 -14.19
N MET A 6 -18.40 -16.39 -14.32
CA MET A 6 -19.17 -17.32 -13.51
C MET A 6 -18.71 -17.21 -12.05
N ALA A 7 -19.51 -16.50 -11.24
CA ALA A 7 -19.42 -16.61 -9.80
C ALA A 7 -19.60 -18.10 -9.40
N PRO A 8 -18.77 -18.64 -8.49
CA PRO A 8 -18.91 -20.02 -8.06
C PRO A 8 -20.28 -20.23 -7.40
N ALA A 9 -20.99 -21.28 -7.81
CA ALA A 9 -22.29 -21.62 -7.25
C ALA A 9 -22.14 -21.94 -5.74
N LEU A 10 -22.84 -21.19 -4.90
CA LEU A 10 -22.86 -21.38 -3.46
C LEU A 10 -23.46 -22.77 -3.12
N PRO A 11 -22.92 -23.49 -2.12
CA PRO A 11 -23.48 -24.77 -1.67
C PRO A 11 -24.93 -24.59 -1.20
N SER A 12 -25.79 -25.52 -1.60
CA SER A 12 -27.26 -25.45 -1.54
C SER A 12 -27.91 -25.59 -0.16
N GLU A 13 -27.17 -25.42 0.94
CA GLU A 13 -27.72 -25.49 2.32
C GLU A 13 -27.34 -24.29 3.19
N ILE A 14 -27.51 -23.07 2.65
CA ILE A 14 -27.57 -21.86 3.48
C ILE A 14 -29.04 -21.49 3.60
N ASN A 15 -29.57 -21.48 4.83
CA ASN A 15 -30.92 -20.99 5.12
C ASN A 15 -31.00 -19.53 4.63
N ARG A 16 -31.60 -19.32 3.45
CA ARG A 16 -31.65 -18.02 2.76
C ARG A 16 -32.44 -16.95 3.53
N GLY A 17 -33.13 -17.34 4.61
CA GLY A 17 -33.93 -16.44 5.44
C GLY A 17 -33.12 -15.41 6.24
N ASP A 18 -31.84 -15.70 6.52
CA ASP A 18 -30.99 -14.86 7.38
C ASP A 18 -29.84 -14.17 6.61
N VAL A 19 -29.87 -14.16 5.28
CA VAL A 19 -28.77 -13.59 4.46
C VAL A 19 -29.16 -12.19 4.00
N GLN A 20 -28.54 -11.17 4.58
CA GLN A 20 -28.72 -9.78 4.18
C GLN A 20 -27.58 -9.32 3.26
N ALA A 21 -27.91 -8.71 2.12
CA ALA A 21 -26.92 -8.12 1.23
C ALA A 21 -26.22 -6.95 1.94
N VAL A 22 -24.89 -6.97 1.94
CA VAL A 22 -24.06 -5.87 2.45
C VAL A 22 -23.62 -5.03 1.26
N VAL A 23 -23.87 -3.72 1.32
CA VAL A 23 -23.36 -2.78 0.32
C VAL A 23 -21.84 -2.68 0.52
N TYR A 24 -21.08 -3.00 -0.51
CA TYR A 24 -19.64 -2.81 -0.54
C TYR A 24 -19.31 -1.65 -1.48
N GLU A 25 -18.46 -0.74 -1.01
CA GLU A 25 -17.87 0.33 -1.81
C GLU A 25 -16.36 0.13 -1.84
N GLU A 26 -15.77 0.22 -3.03
CA GLU A 26 -14.33 0.02 -3.19
C GLU A 26 -13.56 1.18 -2.55
N PRO A 27 -12.54 0.90 -1.71
CA PRO A 27 -11.80 1.96 -1.04
C PRO A 27 -10.96 2.76 -2.04
N MET A 28 -10.90 4.07 -1.84
CA MET A 28 -10.10 4.99 -2.66
C MET A 28 -8.59 4.67 -2.64
N HIS A 29 -8.11 4.03 -1.57
CA HIS A 29 -6.72 3.64 -1.40
C HIS A 29 -6.68 2.18 -0.93
N TRP A 30 -5.83 1.37 -1.55
CA TRP A 30 -5.76 -0.06 -1.24
C TRP A 30 -4.83 -0.37 -0.06
N CYS A 31 -3.88 0.52 0.24
CA CYS A 31 -3.10 0.46 1.46
C CYS A 31 -2.70 1.85 1.97
N SER A 32 -2.37 1.90 3.26
CA SER A 32 -1.74 3.05 3.91
C SER A 32 -0.39 2.62 4.49
N ILE A 33 0.66 3.38 4.21
CA ILE A 33 2.03 3.07 4.61
C ILE A 33 2.51 4.13 5.61
N VAL A 34 3.00 3.66 6.75
CA VAL A 34 3.46 4.50 7.85
C VAL A 34 4.92 4.17 8.15
N TYR A 35 5.80 5.17 8.11
CA TYR A 35 7.23 4.98 8.36
C TYR A 35 7.59 5.27 9.81
N TYR A 36 8.41 4.39 10.39
CA TYR A 36 8.90 4.52 11.75
C TYR A 36 10.42 4.52 11.81
N GLU A 37 10.95 5.36 12.69
CA GLU A 37 12.33 5.30 13.15
C GLU A 37 12.33 4.93 14.62
N LEU A 38 12.60 3.65 14.91
CA LEU A 38 12.39 3.04 16.22
C LEU A 38 10.91 3.21 16.63
N ASN A 39 10.64 3.90 17.74
CA ASN A 39 9.30 4.12 18.27
C ASN A 39 8.65 5.42 17.76
N ASN A 40 9.33 6.18 16.89
CA ASN A 40 8.82 7.45 16.39
C ASN A 40 8.15 7.25 15.04
N HIS A 41 6.90 7.68 14.92
CA HIS A 41 6.25 7.89 13.62
C HIS A 41 6.90 9.10 12.93
N VAL A 42 7.40 8.90 11.71
CA VAL A 42 8.17 9.93 10.99
C VAL A 42 7.49 10.25 9.66
N GLY A 43 7.05 11.50 9.51
CA GLY A 43 6.35 11.99 8.32
C GLY A 43 4.84 11.80 8.38
N GLU A 44 4.19 11.92 7.22
CA GLU A 44 2.77 11.64 7.05
C GLU A 44 2.55 10.22 6.54
N ALA A 45 1.36 9.67 6.80
CA ALA A 45 0.98 8.37 6.25
C ALA A 45 0.79 8.47 4.72
N PHE A 46 1.49 7.65 3.97
CA PHE A 46 1.34 7.58 2.52
C PHE A 46 0.10 6.78 2.16
N GLN A 47 -0.77 7.34 1.32
CA GLN A 47 -2.00 6.69 0.87
C GLN A 47 -1.83 6.18 -0.56
N ALA A 48 -1.84 4.86 -0.75
CA ALA A 48 -1.58 4.25 -2.05
C ALA A 48 -2.85 4.22 -2.91
N SER A 49 -2.92 5.08 -3.91
CA SER A 49 -3.99 5.07 -4.92
C SER A 49 -3.61 4.28 -6.18
N SER A 50 -2.32 4.16 -6.49
CA SER A 50 -1.84 3.37 -7.64
C SER A 50 -1.64 1.92 -7.25
N THR A 51 -1.89 1.00 -8.18
CA THR A 51 -1.74 -0.45 -7.99
C THR A 51 -0.30 -0.87 -7.68
N SER A 52 0.69 -0.04 -7.99
CA SER A 52 2.10 -0.26 -7.65
C SER A 52 2.70 0.99 -7.00
N VAL A 53 3.39 0.79 -5.88
CA VAL A 53 4.05 1.84 -5.09
C VAL A 53 5.49 1.46 -4.79
N LEU A 54 6.42 2.32 -5.21
CA LEU A 54 7.84 2.20 -4.86
C LEU A 54 8.12 2.92 -3.54
N VAL A 55 8.58 2.20 -2.51
CA VAL A 55 9.06 2.78 -1.26
C VAL A 55 10.59 2.73 -1.26
N ASP A 56 11.28 3.87 -1.18
CA ASP A 56 12.74 3.91 -1.29
C ASP A 56 13.43 4.88 -0.31
N GLY A 57 14.76 4.82 -0.27
CA GLY A 57 15.59 5.66 0.59
C GLY A 57 16.11 6.93 -0.08
N TYR A 58 15.66 7.24 -1.30
CA TYR A 58 16.12 8.39 -2.06
C TYR A 58 15.37 9.67 -1.69
N THR A 59 15.73 10.77 -2.35
CA THR A 59 15.25 12.11 -2.01
C THR A 59 14.52 12.79 -3.17
N ASP A 60 13.81 12.03 -4.01
CA ASP A 60 13.08 12.62 -5.13
C ASP A 60 11.91 13.46 -4.59
N PRO A 61 11.92 14.80 -4.77
CA PRO A 61 10.88 15.69 -4.27
C PRO A 61 9.66 15.74 -5.18
N SER A 62 9.65 14.99 -6.29
CA SER A 62 8.46 14.88 -7.11
C SER A 62 7.32 14.31 -6.25
N ASN A 63 6.19 15.01 -6.22
CA ASN A 63 4.98 14.56 -5.50
C ASN A 63 4.31 13.40 -6.27
N ASN A 64 5.10 12.38 -6.60
CA ASN A 64 4.70 11.22 -7.34
C ASN A 64 3.91 10.30 -6.40
N LYS A 65 2.62 10.16 -6.65
CA LYS A 65 1.70 9.33 -5.85
C LYS A 65 1.98 7.83 -5.95
N ASN A 66 2.93 7.41 -6.77
CA ASN A 66 3.33 6.01 -6.92
C ASN A 66 4.70 5.75 -6.26
N ARG A 67 5.28 6.74 -5.57
CA ARG A 67 6.61 6.64 -4.98
C ARG A 67 6.67 7.32 -3.61
N PHE A 68 7.02 6.54 -2.59
CA PHE A 68 7.21 7.02 -1.23
C PHE A 68 8.71 7.09 -0.89
N CYS A 69 9.28 8.30 -0.98
CA CYS A 69 10.68 8.58 -0.72
C CYS A 69 10.93 8.83 0.78
N LEU A 70 11.49 7.86 1.49
CA LEU A 70 11.80 7.99 2.91
C LEU A 70 12.96 8.96 3.16
N GLY A 71 13.83 9.19 2.18
CA GLY A 71 15.03 10.02 2.31
C GLY A 71 14.76 11.48 2.68
N LEU A 72 13.63 12.04 2.23
CA LEU A 72 13.23 13.44 2.50
C LEU A 72 12.66 13.66 3.90
N LEU A 73 12.23 12.58 4.57
CA LEU A 73 11.56 12.70 5.85
C LEU A 73 12.55 13.16 6.92
N SER A 74 12.19 14.23 7.63
CA SER A 74 13.00 14.79 8.72
C SER A 74 12.53 14.23 10.07
N ASN A 75 13.47 13.95 10.95
CA ASN A 75 13.20 13.52 12.32
C ASN A 75 14.26 14.09 13.25
N ILE A 76 13.85 14.86 14.27
CA ILE A 76 14.75 15.47 15.24
C ILE A 76 15.41 14.45 16.18
N ASN A 77 14.79 13.28 16.36
CA ASN A 77 15.28 12.21 17.23
C ASN A 77 16.23 11.24 16.51
N ARG A 78 16.64 11.58 15.28
CA ARG A 78 17.48 10.72 14.45
C ARG A 78 18.91 10.69 15.01
N ASN A 79 19.45 9.47 15.15
CA ASN A 79 20.81 9.23 15.59
C ASN A 79 21.66 8.61 14.46
N SER A 80 22.99 8.53 14.69
CA SER A 80 23.95 8.04 13.68
C SER A 80 23.68 6.61 13.22
N THR A 81 23.17 5.75 14.09
CA THR A 81 22.76 4.38 13.71
C THR A 81 21.58 4.42 12.74
N ILE A 82 20.55 5.23 13.00
CA ILE A 82 19.38 5.37 12.12
C ILE A 82 19.79 5.96 10.77
N GLU A 83 20.62 7.01 10.76
CA GLU A 83 21.15 7.59 9.52
C GLU A 83 21.93 6.57 8.70
N ASN A 84 22.77 5.76 9.36
CA ASN A 84 23.51 4.70 8.70
C ASN A 84 22.56 3.64 8.12
N THR A 85 21.55 3.19 8.87
CA THR A 85 20.56 2.24 8.37
C THR A 85 19.79 2.79 7.16
N ARG A 86 19.36 4.06 7.20
CA ARG A 86 18.64 4.72 6.08
C ARG A 86 19.45 4.72 4.79
N ARG A 87 20.78 4.90 4.87
CA ARG A 87 21.67 4.83 3.69
C ARG A 87 21.65 3.48 2.99
N HIS A 88 21.29 2.40 3.68
CA HIS A 88 21.23 1.05 3.12
C HIS A 88 19.86 0.73 2.49
N ILE A 89 18.83 1.57 2.67
CA ILE A 89 17.53 1.36 2.02
C ILE A 89 17.68 1.44 0.50
N GLY A 90 18.40 2.43 -0.01
CA GLY A 90 18.69 2.58 -1.45
C GLY A 90 17.41 2.55 -2.29
N LYS A 91 17.29 1.57 -3.19
CA LYS A 91 16.13 1.37 -4.06
C LYS A 91 14.87 0.89 -3.33
N GLY A 92 15.00 0.40 -2.10
CA GLY A 92 13.89 -0.06 -1.26
C GLY A 92 13.09 -1.22 -1.88
N MET A 93 11.76 -1.12 -1.85
CA MET A 93 10.83 -2.18 -2.24
C MET A 93 9.67 -1.66 -3.09
N ASN A 94 9.14 -2.52 -3.96
CA ASN A 94 7.90 -2.25 -4.70
C ASN A 94 6.76 -3.05 -4.06
N LEU A 95 5.66 -2.37 -3.75
CA LEU A 95 4.43 -2.95 -3.25
C LEU A 95 3.39 -2.90 -4.37
N ALA A 96 2.93 -4.07 -4.80
CA ALA A 96 1.89 -4.19 -5.81
C ALA A 96 0.61 -4.79 -5.20
N SER A 97 -0.53 -4.24 -5.57
CA SER A 97 -1.84 -4.84 -5.31
C SER A 97 -2.10 -5.94 -6.34
N TRP A 98 -2.63 -7.09 -5.94
CA TRP A 98 -3.05 -8.17 -6.85
C TRP A 98 -4.16 -7.78 -7.85
N LEU A 99 -4.70 -6.57 -7.72
CA LEU A 99 -5.60 -5.95 -8.69
C LEU A 99 -4.83 -5.30 -9.85
N ASP A 100 -3.50 -5.35 -9.87
CA ASP A 100 -2.70 -4.84 -10.98
C ASP A 100 -2.84 -5.78 -12.21
N PRO A 101 -3.47 -5.31 -13.30
CA PRO A 101 -3.66 -6.14 -14.49
C PRO A 101 -2.36 -6.38 -15.28
N THR A 102 -1.23 -5.78 -14.88
CA THR A 102 0.07 -5.95 -15.56
C THR A 102 0.93 -7.11 -15.03
N GLU A 103 0.53 -7.74 -13.92
CA GLU A 103 1.22 -8.91 -13.34
C GLU A 103 0.48 -10.26 -13.58
N ALA A 104 -0.53 -10.30 -14.46
CA ALA A 104 -1.29 -11.51 -14.82
C ALA A 104 -0.95 -12.05 -16.23
#